data_AF-A0A5C7J8H6-F1
#
_entry.id   AF-A0A5C7J8H6-F1
#
_cell.length_a   1.000
_cell.length_b   1.000
_cell.length_c   1.000
_cell.angle_alpha   90.00
_cell.angle_beta   90.00
_cell.angle_gamma   90.00
#
_symmetry.space_group_name_H-M   'P 1'
#
loop_
_entity.id
_entity.type
_entity.pdbx_description
1 polymer ?
#
loop_
_entity_poly.entity_id
_entity_poly.type
_entity_poly.pdbx_seq_one_letter_code
_entity_poly.pdbx_strand_id
1 'polypeptide(L)'
;FSAYVLAGQFSIALQLGLALLVAVLAPWLLVRGLMFRARYSSWRGLSFRFVPDYGESYIRFLVLFLPLLASFGLLYPWVKGKQKEFIVEHHRYGTQVFRFLANPGQFYPPYLIAWSVIFAWMFGGGMLLGFGMAMISAGNDSPPPEWIIWAFVVAIYAGYFVVLAFLAAAIANLIYNNTEVGGRRFQSRLKGGKLLWIYSSNTVLILVSAGLLIPWAMVRLARYRAECLSLLARDDFNDIAVRQGQGIDAIAAEVDGLFDIDIGL
;
A
#
# COMPACT_ATOMS: atom_id res chain seq x y z
N PHE A 1 -11.12 9.89 -14.32
CA PHE A 1 -11.92 10.54 -13.26
C PHE A 1 -12.97 11.47 -13.87
N SER A 2 -12.56 12.41 -14.73
CA SER A 2 -13.47 13.33 -15.46
C SER A 2 -14.61 12.61 -16.21
N ALA A 3 -14.30 11.53 -16.92
CA ALA A 3 -15.31 10.72 -17.64
C ALA A 3 -16.36 10.07 -16.71
N TYR A 4 -15.98 9.67 -15.49
CA TYR A 4 -16.90 9.07 -14.51
C TYR A 4 -17.85 10.11 -13.91
N VAL A 5 -17.32 11.29 -13.59
CA VAL A 5 -18.11 12.41 -13.06
C VAL A 5 -19.09 12.93 -14.12
N LEU A 6 -18.63 13.08 -15.37
CA LEU A 6 -19.49 13.47 -16.48
C LEU A 6 -20.57 12.42 -16.76
N ALA A 7 -20.23 11.13 -16.71
CA ALA A 7 -21.21 10.06 -16.92
C ALA A 7 -22.36 10.10 -15.90
N GLY A 8 -22.07 10.44 -14.64
CA GLY A 8 -23.07 10.60 -13.59
C GLY A 8 -24.02 11.78 -13.79
N GLN A 9 -23.62 12.80 -14.57
CA GLN A 9 -24.50 13.93 -14.91
C GLN A 9 -25.50 13.59 -16.02
N PHE A 10 -25.19 12.62 -16.89
CA PHE A 10 -26.07 12.21 -18.00
C PHE A 10 -27.01 11.06 -17.61
N SER A 11 -26.48 10.01 -16.97
CA SER A 11 -27.28 8.85 -16.58
C SER A 11 -26.57 8.00 -15.54
N ILE A 12 -27.30 7.61 -14.49
CA ILE A 12 -26.82 6.66 -13.48
C ILE A 12 -26.39 5.32 -14.10
N ALA A 13 -27.07 4.87 -15.16
CA ALA A 13 -26.74 3.62 -15.85
C ALA A 13 -25.37 3.70 -16.54
N LEU A 14 -25.05 4.86 -17.15
CA LEU A 14 -23.74 5.09 -17.78
C LEU A 14 -22.62 5.14 -16.74
N GLN A 15 -22.87 5.79 -15.59
CA GLN A 15 -21.92 5.84 -14.48
C GLN A 15 -21.62 4.46 -13.90
N LEU A 16 -22.65 3.63 -13.71
CA LEU A 16 -22.51 2.25 -13.23
C LEU A 16 -21.80 1.37 -14.27
N GLY A 17 -22.15 1.50 -15.55
CA GLY A 17 -21.48 0.79 -16.64
C GLY A 17 -19.99 1.11 -16.71
N LEU A 18 -19.62 2.39 -16.59
CA LEU A 18 -18.22 2.81 -16.57
C LEU A 18 -17.48 2.33 -15.31
N ALA A 19 -18.13 2.36 -14.15
CA ALA A 19 -17.56 1.80 -12.92
C ALA A 19 -17.28 0.30 -13.05
N LEU A 20 -18.22 -0.45 -13.63
CA LEU A 20 -18.07 -1.89 -13.85
C LEU A 20 -16.95 -2.18 -14.86
N LEU A 21 -16.85 -1.40 -15.94
CA LEU A 21 -15.74 -1.50 -16.88
C LEU A 21 -14.39 -1.27 -16.19
N VAL A 22 -14.26 -0.22 -15.38
CA VAL A 22 -13.04 0.06 -14.61
C VAL A 22 -12.74 -1.08 -13.63
N ALA A 23 -13.77 -1.60 -12.94
CA ALA A 23 -13.60 -2.71 -12.01
C ALA A 23 -13.06 -3.96 -12.72
N VAL A 24 -13.58 -4.30 -13.91
CA VAL A 24 -13.12 -5.45 -14.71
C VAL A 24 -11.72 -5.24 -15.30
N LEU A 25 -11.36 -4.01 -15.65
CA LEU A 25 -10.01 -3.69 -16.14
C LEU A 25 -8.96 -3.58 -15.04
N ALA A 26 -9.34 -3.28 -13.80
CA ALA A 26 -8.40 -3.01 -12.71
C ALA A 26 -7.45 -4.19 -12.39
N PRO A 27 -7.90 -5.47 -12.29
CA PRO A 27 -7.00 -6.60 -12.05
C PRO A 27 -5.99 -6.80 -13.19
N TRP A 28 -6.42 -6.61 -14.43
CA TRP A 28 -5.55 -6.71 -15.61
C TRP A 28 -4.50 -5.60 -15.62
N LEU A 29 -4.90 -4.35 -15.39
CA LEU A 29 -4.01 -3.19 -15.29
C LEU A 29 -3.02 -3.34 -14.14
N LEU A 30 -3.45 -3.88 -13.00
CA LEU A 30 -2.59 -4.16 -11.85
C LEU A 30 -1.48 -5.15 -12.22
N VAL A 31 -1.82 -6.28 -12.86
CA VAL A 31 -0.83 -7.28 -13.29
C VAL A 31 0.15 -6.67 -14.29
N ARG A 32 -0.33 -5.91 -15.28
CA ARG A 32 0.51 -5.18 -16.24
C ARG A 32 1.47 -4.20 -15.55
N GLY A 33 0.98 -3.43 -14.58
CA GLY A 33 1.80 -2.51 -13.80
C GLY A 33 2.85 -3.22 -12.93
N LEU A 34 2.51 -4.37 -12.34
CA LEU A 34 3.45 -5.19 -11.56
C LEU A 34 4.55 -5.79 -12.45
N MET A 35 4.20 -6.31 -13.62
CA MET A 35 5.17 -6.80 -14.60
C MET A 35 6.14 -5.71 -15.05
N PHE A 36 5.62 -4.52 -15.39
CA PHE A 36 6.44 -3.38 -15.78
C PHE A 36 7.41 -3.01 -14.66
N ARG A 37 6.92 -2.82 -13.44
CA ARG A 37 7.76 -2.46 -12.29
C ARG A 37 8.82 -3.51 -11.98
N ALA A 38 8.50 -4.78 -12.11
CA ALA A 38 9.46 -5.87 -11.91
C ALA A 38 10.56 -5.85 -12.98
N ARG A 39 10.21 -5.73 -14.27
CA ARG A 39 11.17 -5.71 -15.39
C ARG A 39 12.19 -4.57 -15.26
N TYR A 40 11.75 -3.38 -14.83
CA TYR A 40 12.60 -2.20 -14.65
C TYR A 40 13.26 -2.11 -13.26
N SER A 41 13.03 -3.09 -12.39
CA SER A 41 13.75 -3.19 -11.12
C SER A 41 14.87 -4.20 -11.26
N SER A 42 16.10 -3.79 -10.97
CA SER A 42 17.26 -4.69 -10.92
C SER A 42 18.08 -4.42 -9.67
N TRP A 43 18.72 -5.47 -9.17
CA TRP A 43 19.66 -5.38 -8.07
C TRP A 43 20.83 -6.32 -8.34
N ARG A 44 22.06 -5.82 -8.17
CA ARG A 44 23.31 -6.58 -8.40
C ARG A 44 23.35 -7.31 -9.76
N GLY A 45 22.87 -6.67 -10.82
CA GLY A 45 22.89 -7.20 -12.18
C GLY A 45 21.77 -8.19 -12.52
N LEU A 46 20.86 -8.52 -11.58
CA LEU A 46 19.70 -9.39 -11.83
C LEU A 46 18.40 -8.58 -11.82
N SER A 47 17.58 -8.76 -12.85
CA SER A 47 16.24 -8.17 -12.95
C SER A 47 15.22 -8.94 -12.12
N PHE A 48 14.27 -8.24 -11.51
CA PHE A 48 13.08 -8.86 -10.95
C PHE A 48 12.13 -9.28 -12.08
N ARG A 49 11.33 -10.33 -11.83
CA ARG A 49 10.29 -10.79 -12.76
C ARG A 49 8.99 -11.04 -12.01
N PHE A 50 7.88 -10.64 -12.61
CA PHE A 50 6.54 -10.99 -12.11
C PHE A 50 5.93 -12.03 -13.06
N VAL A 51 5.52 -13.18 -12.53
CA VAL A 51 4.81 -14.19 -13.31
C VAL A 51 3.33 -13.85 -13.29
N PRO A 52 2.70 -13.55 -14.44
CA PRO A 52 1.29 -13.18 -14.45
C PRO A 52 0.39 -14.39 -14.26
N ASP A 53 -0.55 -14.30 -13.31
CA ASP A 53 -1.75 -15.13 -13.27
C ASP A 53 -2.97 -14.19 -13.28
N TYR A 54 -3.61 -14.08 -14.45
CA TYR A 54 -4.77 -13.22 -14.61
C TYR A 54 -6.00 -13.80 -13.90
N GLY A 55 -6.22 -15.12 -13.95
CA GLY A 55 -7.38 -15.76 -13.35
C GLY A 55 -7.40 -15.55 -11.85
N GLU A 56 -6.26 -15.79 -11.21
CA GLU A 56 -6.11 -15.55 -9.79
C GLU A 56 -6.20 -14.05 -9.41
N SER A 57 -5.68 -13.15 -10.26
CA SER A 57 -5.84 -11.70 -10.06
C SER A 57 -7.31 -11.29 -10.04
N TYR A 58 -8.13 -11.80 -10.97
CA TYR A 58 -9.57 -11.55 -10.98
C TYR A 58 -10.26 -12.06 -9.70
N ILE A 59 -9.89 -13.24 -9.23
CA ILE A 59 -10.43 -13.78 -7.98
C ILE A 59 -10.06 -12.88 -6.80
N ARG A 60 -8.77 -12.55 -6.64
CA ARG A 60 -8.26 -11.87 -5.45
C ARG A 60 -8.56 -10.36 -5.39
N PHE A 61 -8.76 -9.70 -6.54
CA PHE A 61 -9.05 -8.27 -6.60
C PHE A 61 -10.50 -7.92 -6.92
N LEU A 62 -11.21 -8.74 -7.71
CA LEU A 62 -12.59 -8.49 -8.11
C LEU A 62 -13.58 -9.38 -7.36
N VAL A 63 -13.41 -10.70 -7.37
CA VAL A 63 -14.38 -11.62 -6.72
C VAL A 63 -14.36 -11.46 -5.21
N LEU A 64 -13.18 -11.36 -4.59
CA LEU A 64 -13.04 -11.14 -3.14
C LEU A 64 -13.59 -9.78 -2.66
N PHE A 65 -13.91 -8.87 -3.58
CA PHE A 65 -14.58 -7.62 -3.22
C PHE A 65 -16.06 -7.84 -2.82
N LEU A 66 -16.73 -8.85 -3.39
CA LEU A 66 -18.13 -9.18 -3.05
C LEU A 66 -18.33 -9.59 -1.57
N PRO A 67 -17.59 -10.57 -1.02
CA PRO A 67 -17.71 -10.90 0.41
C PRO A 67 -17.20 -9.78 1.31
N LEU A 68 -16.28 -8.93 0.84
CA LEU A 68 -15.86 -7.74 1.57
C LEU A 68 -17.01 -6.76 1.79
N LEU A 69 -17.81 -6.50 0.74
CA LEU A 69 -19.01 -5.67 0.83
C LEU A 69 -20.06 -6.32 1.75
N ALA A 70 -20.30 -7.62 1.59
CA ALA A 70 -21.28 -8.35 2.39
C ALA A 70 -20.94 -8.38 3.91
N SER A 71 -19.64 -8.38 4.25
CA SER A 71 -19.16 -8.38 5.63
C SER A 71 -18.99 -7.00 6.26
N PHE A 72 -19.48 -5.93 5.61
CA PHE A 72 -19.28 -4.53 6.02
C PHE A 72 -17.82 -4.17 6.33
N GLY A 73 -16.88 -4.75 5.57
CA GLY A 73 -15.45 -4.48 5.73
C GLY A 73 -14.73 -5.30 6.80
N LEU A 74 -15.41 -6.18 7.54
CA LEU A 74 -14.76 -7.04 8.55
C LEU A 74 -13.72 -7.99 7.94
N LEU A 75 -13.94 -8.42 6.70
CA LEU A 75 -12.98 -9.24 5.94
C LEU A 75 -11.83 -8.44 5.31
N TYR A 76 -11.77 -7.12 5.51
CA TYR A 76 -10.74 -6.28 4.88
C TYR A 76 -9.30 -6.73 5.17
N PRO A 77 -8.90 -7.03 6.43
CA PRO A 77 -7.55 -7.50 6.73
C PRO A 77 -7.20 -8.80 6.01
N TRP A 78 -8.17 -9.73 5.95
CA TRP A 78 -8.02 -11.02 5.30
C TRP A 78 -7.86 -10.89 3.78
N VAL A 79 -8.73 -10.09 3.13
CA VAL A 79 -8.64 -9.81 1.68
C VAL A 79 -7.31 -9.13 1.36
N LYS A 80 -6.87 -8.18 2.20
CA LYS A 80 -5.55 -7.55 2.03
C LYS A 80 -4.40 -8.54 2.16
N GLY A 81 -4.47 -9.49 3.09
CA GLY A 81 -3.51 -10.58 3.21
C GLY A 81 -3.42 -11.38 1.91
N LYS A 82 -4.56 -11.83 1.38
CA LYS A 82 -4.62 -12.60 0.12
C LYS A 82 -4.14 -11.81 -1.10
N GLN A 83 -4.45 -10.52 -1.19
CA GLN A 83 -3.92 -9.66 -2.25
C GLN A 83 -2.39 -9.50 -2.15
N LYS A 84 -1.84 -9.42 -0.93
CA LYS A 84 -0.39 -9.29 -0.73
C LYS A 84 0.34 -10.60 -0.98
N GLU A 85 -0.22 -11.73 -0.56
CA GLU A 85 0.25 -13.07 -0.89
C GLU A 85 0.40 -13.22 -2.40
N PHE A 86 -0.60 -12.80 -3.19
CA PHE A 86 -0.59 -12.90 -4.66
C PHE A 86 0.57 -12.14 -5.24
N ILE A 87 0.70 -10.88 -4.83
CA ILE A 87 1.76 -10.02 -5.31
C ILE A 87 3.08 -10.68 -4.95
N VAL A 88 3.33 -11.02 -3.69
CA VAL A 88 4.62 -11.57 -3.25
C VAL A 88 4.97 -12.88 -3.95
N GLU A 89 4.09 -13.88 -3.96
CA GLU A 89 4.38 -15.22 -4.51
C GLU A 89 4.65 -15.25 -6.01
N HIS A 90 4.09 -14.28 -6.75
CA HIS A 90 4.31 -14.15 -8.19
C HIS A 90 5.58 -13.34 -8.54
N HIS A 91 6.26 -12.74 -7.55
CA HIS A 91 7.58 -12.14 -7.79
C HIS A 91 8.68 -13.20 -7.79
N ARG A 92 9.69 -12.95 -8.62
CA ARG A 92 10.91 -13.75 -8.73
C ARG A 92 12.13 -12.84 -8.80
N TYR A 93 13.23 -13.32 -8.25
CA TYR A 93 14.55 -12.70 -8.37
C TYR A 93 15.52 -13.70 -8.99
N GLY A 94 15.88 -13.49 -10.25
CA GLY A 94 16.59 -14.49 -11.04
C GLY A 94 15.79 -15.79 -11.12
N THR A 95 16.35 -16.89 -10.60
CA THR A 95 15.70 -18.20 -10.52
C THR A 95 14.93 -18.43 -9.21
N GLN A 96 15.09 -17.55 -8.21
CA GLN A 96 14.51 -17.72 -6.88
C GLN A 96 13.07 -17.19 -6.83
N VAL A 97 12.18 -17.98 -6.24
CA VAL A 97 10.79 -17.59 -5.97
C VAL A 97 10.67 -16.88 -4.63
N PHE A 98 9.80 -15.88 -4.59
CA PHE A 98 9.34 -15.31 -3.34
C PHE A 98 8.25 -16.22 -2.74
N ARG A 99 8.32 -16.46 -1.44
CA ARG A 99 7.30 -17.19 -0.68
C ARG A 99 6.73 -16.31 0.40
N PHE A 100 5.42 -16.36 0.57
CA PHE A 100 4.72 -15.61 1.59
C PHE A 100 4.23 -16.56 2.69
N LEU A 101 4.85 -16.49 3.86
CA LEU A 101 4.58 -17.38 5.00
C LEU A 101 3.49 -16.85 5.94
N ALA A 102 2.95 -15.65 5.67
CA ALA A 102 2.00 -15.04 6.59
C ALA A 102 0.63 -15.70 6.45
N ASN A 103 0.10 -16.21 7.56
CA ASN A 103 -1.30 -16.63 7.60
C ASN A 103 -2.21 -15.40 7.49
N PRO A 104 -3.33 -15.46 6.75
CA PRO A 104 -4.26 -14.33 6.63
C PRO A 104 -4.76 -13.78 7.98
N GLY A 105 -4.83 -14.61 9.02
CA GLY A 105 -5.18 -14.21 10.38
C GLY A 105 -4.20 -13.23 11.04
N GLN A 106 -2.92 -13.24 10.64
CA GLN A 106 -1.90 -12.33 11.20
C GLN A 106 -2.09 -10.87 10.79
N PHE A 107 -2.93 -10.60 9.78
CA PHE A 107 -3.28 -9.24 9.40
C PHE A 107 -4.29 -8.62 10.38
N TYR A 108 -5.07 -9.40 11.12
CA TYR A 108 -6.10 -8.85 12.02
C TYR A 108 -5.54 -7.97 13.16
N PRO A 109 -4.51 -8.37 13.93
CA PRO A 109 -4.08 -7.60 15.09
C PRO A 109 -3.69 -6.14 14.78
N PRO A 110 -2.89 -5.82 13.74
CA PRO A 110 -2.61 -4.42 13.38
C PRO A 110 -3.87 -3.60 13.06
N TYR A 111 -4.86 -4.20 12.39
CA TYR A 111 -6.10 -3.52 12.06
C TYR A 111 -7.03 -3.35 13.28
N LEU A 112 -7.11 -4.36 14.15
CA LEU A 112 -7.89 -4.28 15.38
C LEU A 112 -7.33 -3.21 16.33
N ILE A 113 -6.01 -3.11 16.44
CA ILE A 113 -5.35 -2.01 17.20
C ILE A 113 -5.67 -0.66 16.54
N ALA A 114 -5.59 -0.56 15.21
CA ALA A 114 -5.93 0.68 14.51
C ALA A 114 -7.39 1.10 14.73
N TRP A 115 -8.33 0.16 14.64
CA TRP A 115 -9.76 0.41 14.88
C TRP A 115 -10.06 0.73 16.33
N SER A 116 -9.43 0.08 17.30
CA SER A 116 -9.65 0.39 18.72
C SER A 116 -9.10 1.77 19.09
N VAL A 117 -7.91 2.12 18.58
CA VAL A 117 -7.32 3.45 18.80
C VAL A 117 -8.16 4.55 18.16
N ILE A 118 -8.65 4.35 16.93
CA ILE A 118 -9.47 5.37 16.27
C ILE A 118 -10.84 5.49 16.95
N PHE A 119 -11.43 4.39 17.39
CA PHE A 119 -12.67 4.39 18.15
C PHE A 119 -12.49 5.14 19.48
N ALA A 120 -11.44 4.82 20.25
CA ALA A 120 -11.14 5.51 21.50
C ALA A 120 -10.88 7.01 21.28
N TRP A 121 -10.17 7.38 20.21
CA TRP A 121 -9.92 8.77 19.84
C TRP A 121 -11.22 9.52 19.48
N MET A 122 -12.08 8.90 18.65
CA MET A 122 -13.36 9.49 18.26
C MET A 122 -14.33 9.60 19.42
N PHE A 123 -14.43 8.55 20.22
CA PHE A 123 -15.30 8.50 21.39
C PHE A 123 -14.85 9.51 22.45
N GLY A 124 -13.57 9.47 22.83
CA GLY A 124 -13.01 10.40 23.81
C GLY A 124 -13.07 11.85 23.35
N GLY A 125 -12.64 12.14 22.11
CA GLY A 125 -12.70 13.47 21.54
C GLY A 125 -14.14 13.98 21.42
N GLY A 126 -15.06 13.14 20.96
CA GLY A 126 -16.48 13.47 20.82
C GLY A 126 -17.16 13.71 22.16
N MET A 127 -16.86 12.90 23.19
CA MET A 127 -17.35 13.12 24.56
C MET A 127 -16.81 14.43 25.14
N LEU A 128 -15.51 14.70 24.99
CA LEU A 128 -14.90 15.94 25.48
C LEU A 128 -15.52 17.16 24.80
N LEU A 129 -15.72 17.11 23.48
CA LEU A 129 -16.39 18.18 22.75
C LEU A 129 -17.84 18.31 23.21
N GLY A 130 -18.61 17.22 23.23
CA GLY A 130 -20.03 17.24 23.60
C GLY A 130 -20.26 17.77 25.01
N PHE A 131 -19.43 17.34 25.97
CA PHE A 131 -19.46 17.84 27.34
C PHE A 131 -19.05 19.32 27.41
N GLY A 132 -17.95 19.70 26.75
CA GLY A 132 -17.52 21.09 26.70
C GLY A 132 -18.58 22.03 26.12
N MET A 133 -19.24 21.60 25.05
CA MET A 133 -20.34 22.32 24.41
C MET A 133 -21.56 22.44 25.34
N ALA A 134 -21.95 21.34 25.99
CA ALA A 134 -23.05 21.33 26.96
C ALA A 134 -22.80 22.31 28.13
N MET A 135 -21.57 22.34 28.65
CA MET A 135 -21.17 23.26 29.72
C MET A 135 -21.19 24.73 29.29
N ILE A 136 -20.76 25.03 28.06
CA ILE A 136 -20.79 26.39 27.50
C ILE A 136 -22.24 26.85 27.27
N SER A 137 -23.11 25.96 26.77
CA SER A 137 -24.52 26.27 26.54
C SER A 137 -25.35 26.35 27.83
N ALA A 138 -24.93 25.70 28.92
CA ALA A 138 -25.66 25.64 30.19
C ALA A 138 -25.75 26.98 30.95
N GLY A 139 -25.13 28.04 30.42
CA GLY A 139 -25.22 29.39 31.00
C GLY A 139 -25.10 30.53 29.98
N ASN A 140 -25.22 30.23 28.68
CA ASN A 140 -25.02 31.21 27.62
C ASN A 140 -25.89 30.86 26.40
N ASP A 141 -26.77 31.78 25.98
CA ASP A 141 -27.62 31.61 24.78
C ASP A 141 -26.85 31.87 23.48
N SER A 142 -25.60 32.32 23.59
CA SER A 142 -24.74 32.54 22.42
C SER A 142 -24.23 31.20 21.89
N PRO A 143 -24.22 31.00 20.56
CA PRO A 143 -23.65 29.80 19.98
C PRO A 143 -22.15 29.69 20.33
N PRO A 144 -21.65 28.46 20.51
CA PRO A 144 -20.25 28.24 20.83
C PRO A 144 -19.33 28.73 19.70
N PRO A 145 -18.11 29.19 20.04
CA PRO A 145 -17.18 29.71 19.05
C PRO A 145 -16.82 28.70 17.96
N GLU A 146 -16.86 29.12 16.69
CA GLU A 146 -16.60 28.24 15.53
C GLU A 146 -15.21 27.59 15.53
N TRP A 147 -14.21 28.24 16.12
CA TRP A 147 -12.84 27.71 16.20
C TRP A 147 -12.76 26.40 16.98
N ILE A 148 -13.67 26.14 17.92
CA ILE A 148 -13.72 24.88 18.67
C ILE A 148 -14.08 23.72 17.74
N ILE A 149 -15.04 23.95 16.82
CA ILE A 149 -15.44 22.96 15.82
C ILE A 149 -14.28 22.67 14.87
N TRP A 150 -13.61 23.71 14.37
CA TRP A 150 -12.44 23.54 13.50
C TRP A 150 -11.28 22.85 14.21
N ALA A 151 -11.01 23.19 15.47
CA ALA A 151 -10.01 22.52 16.28
C ALA A 151 -10.33 21.03 16.45
N PHE A 152 -11.60 20.68 16.67
CA PHE A 152 -12.04 19.28 16.72
C PHE A 152 -11.84 18.57 15.39
N VAL A 153 -12.25 19.19 14.27
CA VAL A 153 -12.04 18.63 12.92
C VAL A 153 -10.55 18.36 12.66
N VAL A 154 -9.67 19.31 13.00
CA VAL A 154 -8.21 19.12 12.89
C VAL A 154 -7.74 17.97 13.77
N ALA A 155 -8.27 17.83 15.00
CA ALA A 155 -7.96 16.72 15.89
C ALA A 155 -8.42 15.36 15.33
N ILE A 156 -9.59 15.29 14.67
CA ILE A 156 -10.04 14.08 13.95
C ILE A 156 -9.01 13.67 12.90
N TYR A 157 -8.64 14.60 12.03
CA TYR A 157 -7.67 14.32 10.96
C TYR A 157 -6.29 13.95 11.51
N ALA A 158 -5.85 14.58 12.59
CA ALA A 158 -4.60 14.25 13.26
C ALA A 158 -4.61 12.81 13.80
N GLY A 159 -5.70 12.38 14.44
CA GLY A 159 -5.86 10.99 14.90
C GLY A 159 -5.84 10.00 13.75
N TYR A 160 -6.54 10.29 12.65
CA TYR A 160 -6.54 9.46 11.44
C TYR A 160 -5.13 9.33 10.84
N PHE A 161 -4.38 10.44 10.82
CA PHE A 161 -3.01 10.48 10.33
C PHE A 161 -2.07 9.62 11.17
N VAL A 162 -2.21 9.66 12.50
CA VAL A 162 -1.42 8.82 13.43
C VAL A 162 -1.68 7.34 13.17
N VAL A 163 -2.95 6.95 13.07
CA VAL A 163 -3.37 5.56 12.80
C VAL A 163 -2.85 5.09 11.44
N LEU A 164 -2.89 5.94 10.41
CA LEU A 164 -2.36 5.63 9.09
C LEU A 164 -0.85 5.38 9.14
N ALA A 165 -0.08 6.21 9.83
CA ALA A 165 1.36 6.02 9.98
C ALA A 165 1.70 4.73 10.74
N PHE A 166 0.97 4.42 11.82
CA PHE A 166 1.11 3.16 12.54
C PHE A 166 0.82 1.95 11.65
N LEU A 167 -0.35 1.96 10.98
CA LEU A 167 -0.79 0.85 10.14
C LEU A 167 0.15 0.62 8.96
N ALA A 168 0.67 1.70 8.35
CA ALA A 168 1.67 1.62 7.29
C ALA A 168 2.96 0.91 7.76
N ALA A 169 3.44 1.22 8.97
CA ALA A 169 4.62 0.55 9.54
C ALA A 169 4.33 -0.91 9.92
N ALA A 170 3.19 -1.17 10.59
CA ALA A 170 2.83 -2.50 11.07
C ALA A 170 2.58 -3.49 9.92
N ILE A 171 1.83 -3.07 8.88
CA ILE A 171 1.59 -3.89 7.70
C ILE A 171 2.89 -4.13 6.93
N ALA A 172 3.72 -3.11 6.75
CA ALA A 172 5.00 -3.28 6.07
C ALA A 172 5.89 -4.28 6.81
N ASN A 173 6.02 -4.15 8.14
CA ASN A 173 6.74 -5.11 8.96
C ASN A 173 6.15 -6.52 8.84
N LEU A 174 4.83 -6.68 8.89
CA LEU A 174 4.18 -7.98 8.75
C LEU A 174 4.44 -8.63 7.38
N ILE A 175 4.37 -7.85 6.30
CA ILE A 175 4.63 -8.36 4.94
C ILE A 175 6.09 -8.77 4.80
N TYR A 176 7.03 -7.86 5.07
CA TYR A 176 8.45 -8.15 4.89
C TYR A 176 8.92 -9.24 5.85
N ASN A 177 8.52 -9.21 7.12
CA ASN A 177 8.91 -10.25 8.06
C ASN A 177 8.38 -11.62 7.68
N ASN A 178 7.35 -11.77 6.86
CA ASN A 178 6.85 -13.08 6.44
C ASN A 178 7.12 -13.37 4.95
N THR A 179 8.03 -12.62 4.35
CA THR A 179 8.46 -12.86 2.97
C THR A 179 9.83 -13.54 2.97
N GLU A 180 9.95 -14.60 2.19
CA GLU A 180 11.19 -15.33 1.97
C GLU A 180 11.58 -15.36 0.49
N VAL A 181 12.88 -15.37 0.20
CA VAL A 181 13.44 -15.55 -1.15
C VAL A 181 14.52 -16.61 -1.08
N GLY A 182 14.33 -17.72 -1.80
CA GLY A 182 15.30 -18.81 -1.83
C GLY A 182 15.69 -19.35 -0.45
N GLY A 183 14.71 -19.44 0.47
CA GLY A 183 14.92 -19.90 1.85
C GLY A 183 15.54 -18.87 2.81
N ARG A 184 15.68 -17.60 2.39
CA ARG A 184 16.20 -16.50 3.22
C ARG A 184 15.06 -15.53 3.56
N ARG A 185 14.99 -15.10 4.81
CA ARG A 185 13.87 -14.29 5.33
C ARG A 185 14.22 -12.81 5.37
N PHE A 186 13.29 -11.94 4.98
CA PHE A 186 13.42 -10.51 5.21
C PHE A 186 13.08 -10.14 6.65
N GLN A 187 13.75 -9.12 7.18
CA GLN A 187 13.44 -8.52 8.46
C GLN A 187 13.26 -7.01 8.28
N SER A 188 12.07 -6.52 8.62
CA SER A 188 11.72 -5.09 8.64
C SER A 188 11.42 -4.66 10.07
N ARG A 189 12.10 -3.60 10.52
CA ARG A 189 11.97 -3.01 11.87
C ARG A 189 11.49 -1.56 11.81
N LEU A 190 10.49 -1.27 10.98
CA LEU A 190 9.92 0.07 10.87
C LEU A 190 9.25 0.47 12.19
N LYS A 191 9.54 1.68 12.66
CA LYS A 191 8.92 2.26 13.86
C LYS A 191 7.81 3.22 13.44
N GLY A 192 6.60 2.98 13.92
CA GLY A 192 5.44 3.83 13.63
C GLY A 192 5.67 5.31 13.95
N GLY A 193 6.27 5.61 15.11
CA GLY A 193 6.58 7.00 15.50
C GLY A 193 7.59 7.71 14.60
N LYS A 194 8.67 7.02 14.18
CA LYS A 194 9.64 7.60 13.23
C LYS A 194 9.02 7.78 11.85
N LEU A 195 8.16 6.85 11.42
CA LEU A 195 7.42 6.99 10.17
C LEU A 195 6.42 8.14 10.21
N LEU A 196 5.71 8.32 11.33
CA LEU A 196 4.82 9.44 11.57
C LEU A 196 5.56 10.77 11.46
N TRP A 197 6.71 10.90 12.13
CA TRP A 197 7.54 12.10 12.03
C TRP A 197 7.98 12.40 10.59
N ILE A 198 8.36 11.38 9.83
CA ILE A 198 8.72 11.53 8.42
C ILE A 198 7.51 12.00 7.60
N TYR A 199 6.34 11.39 7.78
CA TYR A 199 5.13 11.81 7.06
C TYR A 199 4.72 13.23 7.43
N SER A 200 4.70 13.60 8.73
CA SER A 200 4.35 14.95 9.18
C SER A 200 5.29 16.00 8.60
N SER A 201 6.60 15.80 8.72
CA SER A 201 7.59 16.74 8.19
C SER A 201 7.57 16.81 6.67
N ASN A 202 7.34 15.69 5.98
CA ASN A 202 7.18 15.67 4.52
C ASN A 202 5.95 16.46 4.08
N THR A 203 4.80 16.30 4.75
CA THR A 203 3.58 17.07 4.42
C THR A 203 3.80 18.56 4.58
N VAL A 204 4.44 19.00 5.68
CA VAL A 204 4.76 20.44 5.88
C VAL A 204 5.67 20.96 4.77
N LEU A 205 6.72 20.22 4.42
CA LEU A 205 7.65 20.63 3.36
C LEU A 205 6.98 20.70 1.99
N ILE A 206 6.11 19.74 1.66
CA ILE A 206 5.34 19.75 0.41
C ILE A 206 4.40 20.95 0.37
N LEU A 207 3.71 21.27 1.46
CA LEU A 207 2.82 22.43 1.54
C LEU A 207 3.57 23.76 1.39
N VAL A 208 4.64 23.95 2.16
CA VAL A 208 5.46 25.18 2.12
C VAL A 208 6.12 25.38 0.75
N SER A 209 6.49 24.28 0.08
CA SER A 209 7.14 24.33 -1.24
C SER A 209 6.17 24.27 -2.42
N ALA A 210 4.85 24.35 -2.18
CA ALA A 210 3.81 24.17 -3.20
C ALA A 210 4.02 22.93 -4.08
N GLY A 211 4.51 21.83 -3.50
CA GLY A 211 4.77 20.57 -4.18
C GLY A 211 6.20 20.37 -4.70
N LEU A 212 7.08 21.37 -4.66
CA LEU A 212 8.44 21.25 -5.20
C LEU A 212 9.28 20.19 -4.47
N LEU A 213 9.04 19.98 -3.17
CA LEU A 213 9.79 19.02 -2.35
C LEU A 213 9.21 17.59 -2.35
N ILE A 214 8.26 17.26 -3.26
CA ILE A 214 7.75 15.89 -3.41
C ILE A 214 8.88 14.87 -3.70
N PRO A 215 9.83 15.11 -4.64
CA PRO A 215 10.92 14.17 -4.91
C PRO A 215 11.81 13.94 -3.67
N TRP A 216 12.11 14.99 -2.92
CA TRP A 216 12.90 14.90 -1.69
C TRP A 216 12.21 14.04 -0.62
N ALA A 217 10.90 14.26 -0.43
CA ALA A 217 10.09 13.49 0.51
C ALA A 217 10.09 11.99 0.17
N MET A 218 10.02 11.64 -1.12
CA MET A 218 10.11 10.26 -1.61
C MET A 218 11.47 9.62 -1.33
N VAL A 219 12.57 10.32 -1.59
CA VAL A 219 13.93 9.82 -1.32
C VAL A 219 14.15 9.59 0.17
N ARG A 220 13.71 10.51 1.03
CA ARG A 220 13.83 10.37 2.50
C ARG A 220 13.04 9.18 3.03
N LEU A 221 11.83 8.96 2.52
CA LEU A 221 11.01 7.81 2.89
C LEU A 221 11.64 6.49 2.42
N ALA A 222 12.15 6.47 1.18
CA ALA A 222 12.81 5.29 0.62
C ALA A 222 14.07 4.93 1.42
N ARG A 223 14.89 5.93 1.78
CA ARG A 223 16.08 5.75 2.63
C ARG A 223 15.73 5.15 3.98
N TYR A 224 14.72 5.70 4.68
CA TYR A 224 14.30 5.16 5.97
C TYR A 224 13.80 3.72 5.88
N ARG A 225 13.06 3.39 4.81
CA ARG A 225 12.61 2.01 4.57
C ARG A 225 13.77 1.06 4.30
N ALA A 226 14.77 1.49 3.52
CA ALA A 226 15.96 0.71 3.24
C ALA A 226 16.81 0.47 4.50
N GLU A 227 17.00 1.48 5.35
CA GLU A 227 17.73 1.35 6.63
C GLU A 227 17.07 0.36 7.60
N CYS A 228 15.75 0.22 7.55
CA CYS A 228 14.99 -0.66 8.43
C CYS A 228 14.76 -2.06 7.85
N LEU A 229 15.11 -2.28 6.59
CA LEU A 229 14.93 -3.56 5.89
C LEU A 229 16.28 -4.25 5.77
N SER A 230 16.42 -5.39 6.44
CA SER A 230 17.57 -6.27 6.32
C SER A 230 17.15 -7.63 5.77
N LEU A 231 18.07 -8.31 5.10
CA LEU A 231 17.89 -9.68 4.66
C LEU A 231 18.71 -10.60 5.57
N LEU A 232 18.03 -11.53 6.25
CA LEU A 232 18.69 -12.53 7.09
C LEU A 232 19.14 -13.68 6.19
N ALA A 233 20.36 -13.58 5.65
CA ALA A 233 21.01 -14.63 4.89
C ALA A 233 22.12 -15.27 5.74
N ARG A 234 22.15 -16.61 5.85
CA ARG A 234 23.26 -17.35 6.49
C ARG A 234 24.53 -17.34 5.63
N ASP A 235 24.37 -17.20 4.30
CA ASP A 235 25.46 -17.23 3.31
C ASP A 235 25.46 -15.96 2.45
N ASP A 236 26.63 -15.59 1.91
CA ASP A 236 26.76 -14.42 1.04
C ASP A 236 25.84 -14.53 -0.19
N PHE A 237 25.24 -13.40 -0.56
CA PHE A 237 24.33 -13.30 -1.71
C PHE A 237 25.09 -13.18 -3.04
N ASN A 238 26.42 -13.02 -2.98
CA ASN A 238 27.29 -12.90 -4.14
C ASN A 238 27.24 -14.11 -5.10
N ASP A 239 27.14 -15.34 -4.57
CA ASP A 239 27.22 -16.55 -5.40
C ASP A 239 26.07 -16.72 -6.39
N ILE A 240 24.90 -16.13 -6.10
CA ILE A 240 23.72 -16.20 -6.98
C ILE A 240 23.94 -15.36 -8.25
N ALA A 241 24.59 -14.20 -8.14
CA ALA A 241 24.91 -13.34 -9.29
C ALA A 241 25.96 -13.98 -10.21
N VAL A 242 26.95 -14.67 -9.63
CA VAL A 242 28.03 -15.34 -10.37
C VAL A 242 27.51 -16.52 -11.20
N ARG A 243 26.58 -17.33 -10.65
CA ARG A 243 26.02 -18.49 -11.38
C ARG A 243 25.14 -18.10 -12.58
N GLN A 244 24.49 -16.93 -12.55
CA GLN A 244 23.61 -16.50 -13.65
C GLN A 244 24.37 -15.70 -14.71
N GLY A 245 25.43 -14.96 -14.34
CA GLY A 245 26.34 -14.31 -15.29
C GLY A 245 27.13 -15.30 -16.17
N GLN A 246 27.22 -16.57 -15.76
CA GLN A 246 27.87 -17.64 -16.52
C GLN A 246 26.90 -18.57 -17.27
N GLY A 247 25.58 -18.41 -17.11
CA GLY A 247 24.63 -19.50 -17.45
C GLY A 247 23.38 -19.14 -18.26
N ILE A 248 23.12 -17.89 -18.65
CA ILE A 248 21.97 -17.56 -19.51
C ILE A 248 22.38 -16.56 -20.60
N ASP A 249 22.69 -17.15 -21.77
CA ASP A 249 22.43 -16.69 -23.13
C ASP A 249 22.44 -15.18 -23.42
N ALA A 250 23.59 -14.72 -23.91
CA ALA A 250 23.67 -13.55 -24.79
C ALA A 250 22.66 -13.63 -25.98
N ILE A 251 22.25 -14.85 -26.35
CA ILE A 251 21.25 -15.12 -27.40
C ILE A 251 19.83 -14.78 -26.95
N ALA A 252 19.46 -15.01 -25.68
CA ALA A 252 18.13 -14.71 -25.16
C ALA A 252 17.92 -13.19 -24.96
N ALA A 253 18.99 -12.47 -24.64
CA ALA A 253 18.99 -11.01 -24.58
C ALA A 253 18.87 -10.34 -25.96
N GLU A 254 19.48 -10.93 -27.01
CA GLU A 254 19.28 -10.46 -28.39
C GLU A 254 17.90 -10.82 -28.95
N VAL A 255 17.37 -12.00 -28.60
CA VAL A 255 16.02 -12.41 -29.04
C VAL A 255 14.92 -11.54 -28.39
N ASP A 256 15.05 -11.15 -27.11
CA ASP A 256 14.12 -10.21 -26.46
C ASP A 256 14.19 -8.80 -27.07
N GLY A 257 15.35 -8.42 -27.63
CA GLY A 257 15.53 -7.18 -28.42
C GLY A 257 14.96 -7.25 -29.83
N LEU A 258 14.95 -8.43 -30.45
CA LEU A 258 14.30 -8.67 -31.76
C LEU A 258 12.77 -8.68 -31.67
N PHE A 259 12.19 -9.03 -30.51
CA PHE A 259 10.74 -8.93 -30.28
C PHE A 259 10.26 -7.51 -29.89
N ASP A 260 11.18 -6.58 -29.63
CA ASP A 260 10.87 -5.17 -29.31
C ASP A 260 10.90 -4.25 -30.56
N ILE A 261 11.21 -4.82 -31.74
CA ILE A 261 11.14 -4.14 -33.04
C ILE A 261 9.88 -4.63 -33.77
N ASP A 262 8.98 -3.69 -34.03
CA ASP A 262 7.70 -3.84 -34.74
C ASP A 262 6.57 -4.60 -34.04
N ILE A 263 5.77 -3.87 -33.25
CA ILE A 263 4.36 -3.61 -33.63
C ILE A 263 3.99 -2.18 -33.18
N GLY A 264 4.55 -1.19 -33.89
CA GLY A 264 4.10 0.20 -33.87
C GLY A 264 3.24 0.49 -35.09
N LEU A 265 1.94 0.19 -34.99
CA LEU A 265 0.85 0.77 -35.78
C LEU A 265 -0.39 0.88 -34.89
#